data_AF-A0A211YM39-F1
#
_entry.id   AF-A0A211YM39-F1
#
_cell.length_a   1.000
_cell.length_b   1.000
_cell.length_c   1.000
_cell.angle_alpha   90.00
_cell.angle_beta   90.00
_cell.angle_gamma   90.00
#
_symmetry.space_group_name_H-M   'P 1'
#
loop_
_entity.id
_entity.type
_entity.pdbx_description
1 polymer ?
#
loop_
_entity_poly.entity_id
_entity_poly.type
_entity_poly.pdbx_seq_one_letter_code
_entity_poly.pdbx_strand_id
1 'polypeptide(L)'
;MVNVKHEARFLYVYMCDSGFWVAAIFRGPSRIEAIFVDKSLNTLVQHIKRSSLFKELRAAWPSKVAEEMYVGVISPEEYLSDCTSCIYSLLENLCHEIVLHERFEDNDNIEYE
;
A
#
# COMPACT_ATOMS: atom_id res chain seq x y z
N MET A 1 -16.30 -15.85 8.51
CA MET A 1 -14.91 -16.22 8.18
C MET A 1 -14.76 -16.24 6.67
N VAL A 2 -13.94 -15.37 6.11
CA VAL A 2 -13.58 -15.40 4.69
C VAL A 2 -12.48 -16.46 4.55
N ASN A 3 -12.72 -17.55 3.83
CA ASN A 3 -11.72 -18.59 3.62
C ASN A 3 -10.75 -18.15 2.52
N VAL A 4 -9.73 -17.38 2.90
CA VAL A 4 -8.73 -16.84 1.97
C VAL A 4 -7.76 -17.97 1.62
N LYS A 5 -7.82 -18.46 0.37
CA LYS A 5 -6.84 -19.44 -0.12
C LYS A 5 -5.42 -18.88 0.05
N HIS A 6 -4.46 -19.73 0.34
CA HIS A 6 -3.06 -19.35 0.61
C HIS A 6 -2.39 -18.50 -0.50
N GLU A 7 -2.96 -18.49 -1.71
CA GLU A 7 -2.48 -17.71 -2.86
C GLU A 7 -3.29 -16.43 -3.16
N ALA A 8 -4.36 -16.16 -2.41
CA ALA A 8 -5.16 -14.97 -2.62
C ALA A 8 -4.41 -13.73 -2.13
N ARG A 9 -4.49 -12.63 -2.88
CA ARG A 9 -3.76 -11.40 -2.53
C ARG A 9 -4.43 -10.66 -1.37
N PHE A 10 -3.59 -10.11 -0.50
CA PHE A 10 -3.96 -9.23 0.59
C PHE A 10 -3.30 -7.86 0.39
N LEU A 11 -4.04 -6.80 0.67
CA LEU A 11 -3.52 -5.43 0.64
C LEU A 11 -3.46 -4.90 2.06
N TYR A 12 -2.29 -4.42 2.47
CA TYR A 12 -2.16 -3.63 3.68
C TYR A 12 -1.79 -2.19 3.32
N VAL A 13 -2.52 -1.24 3.90
CA VAL A 13 -2.27 0.20 3.76
C VAL A 13 -1.93 0.79 5.12
N TYR A 14 -0.85 1.56 5.15
CA TYR A 14 -0.29 2.24 6.31
C TYR A 14 -0.18 3.74 6.04
N MET A 15 -0.52 4.56 7.03
CA MET A 15 -0.33 6.01 6.97
C MET A 15 0.96 6.35 7.69
N CYS A 16 1.89 7.00 7.00
CA CYS A 16 3.12 7.52 7.58
C CYS A 16 2.83 8.80 8.38
N ASP A 17 3.61 9.06 9.42
CA ASP A 17 3.52 10.31 10.19
C ASP A 17 3.84 11.56 9.34
N SER A 18 4.59 11.39 8.25
CA SER A 18 4.88 12.41 7.25
C SER A 18 3.69 12.81 6.37
N GLY A 19 2.53 12.15 6.53
CA GLY A 19 1.29 12.46 5.80
C GLY A 19 1.11 11.73 4.47
N PHE A 20 2.04 10.84 4.11
CA PHE A 20 1.93 9.95 2.95
C PHE A 20 1.30 8.60 3.34
N TRP A 21 0.82 7.88 2.34
CA TRP A 21 0.25 6.54 2.47
C TRP A 21 1.14 5.55 1.73
N VAL A 22 1.47 4.44 2.40
CA VAL A 22 2.18 3.31 1.82
C VAL A 22 1.24 2.11 1.79
N ALA A 23 1.18 1.45 0.66
CA ALA A 23 0.40 0.23 0.47
C ALA A 23 1.30 -0.90 -0.01
N ALA A 24 1.14 -2.10 0.56
CA ALA A 24 1.82 -3.29 0.10
C ALA A 24 0.81 -4.40 -0.22
N ILE A 25 1.01 -5.04 -1.38
CA ILE A 25 0.23 -6.22 -1.79
C ILE A 25 1.05 -7.46 -1.51
N PHE A 26 0.44 -8.40 -0.80
CA PHE A 26 1.03 -9.67 -0.40
C PHE A 26 0.37 -10.84 -1.12
N ARG A 27 1.13 -11.89 -1.38
CA ARG A 27 0.63 -13.19 -1.82
C ARG A 27 1.14 -14.29 -0.90
N GLY A 28 0.28 -14.72 0.02
CA GLY A 28 0.69 -15.54 1.16
C GLY A 28 1.41 -14.69 2.23
N PRO A 29 1.86 -15.32 3.33
CA PRO A 29 2.23 -14.60 4.55
C PRO A 29 3.54 -13.81 4.48
N SER A 30 4.40 -14.05 3.49
CA SER A 30 5.78 -13.53 3.48
C SER A 30 6.23 -12.90 2.16
N ARG A 31 5.41 -12.96 1.10
CA ARG A 31 5.81 -12.46 -0.22
C ARG A 31 5.11 -11.14 -0.54
N ILE A 32 5.89 -10.08 -0.69
CA ILE A 32 5.45 -8.80 -1.22
C ILE A 32 5.49 -8.88 -2.76
N GLU A 33 4.37 -8.59 -3.41
CA GLU A 33 4.27 -8.52 -4.87
C GLU A 33 4.38 -7.09 -5.40
N ALA A 34 3.97 -6.09 -4.61
CA ALA A 34 4.09 -4.68 -4.98
C ALA A 34 4.02 -3.76 -3.76
N ILE A 35 4.63 -2.58 -3.90
CA ILE A 35 4.52 -1.45 -2.96
C ILE A 35 4.07 -0.22 -3.76
N PHE A 36 3.12 0.52 -3.20
CA PHE A 36 2.60 1.77 -3.74
C PHE A 36 2.75 2.87 -2.68
N VAL A 37 3.01 4.10 -3.12
CA VAL A 37 3.19 5.25 -2.25
C VAL A 37 2.46 6.44 -2.87
N ASP A 38 1.70 7.19 -2.07
CA ASP A 38 1.01 8.40 -2.52
C ASP A 38 0.75 9.37 -1.36
N LYS A 39 0.62 10.67 -1.63
CA LYS A 39 0.18 11.66 -0.63
C LYS A 39 -1.31 11.50 -0.28
N SER A 40 -2.10 10.89 -1.17
CA SER A 40 -3.55 10.75 -1.04
C SER A 40 -3.97 9.28 -1.05
N LEU A 41 -4.72 8.88 -0.01
CA LEU A 41 -5.31 7.54 0.07
C LEU A 41 -6.19 7.21 -1.15
N ASN A 42 -6.99 8.17 -1.62
CA ASN A 42 -7.88 7.95 -2.76
C ASN A 42 -7.06 7.69 -4.04
N THR A 43 -6.01 8.49 -4.29
CA THR A 43 -5.13 8.30 -5.45
C THR A 43 -4.45 6.92 -5.40
N LEU A 44 -3.95 6.54 -4.21
CA LEU A 44 -3.36 5.22 -3.96
C LEU A 44 -4.34 4.08 -4.30
N VAL A 45 -5.58 4.17 -3.81
CA VAL A 45 -6.62 3.17 -4.06
C VAL A 45 -6.94 3.09 -5.55
N GLN A 46 -7.05 4.21 -6.26
CA GLN A 46 -7.28 4.22 -7.71
C GLN A 46 -6.13 3.60 -8.49
N HIS A 47 -4.87 3.86 -8.12
CA HIS A 47 -3.70 3.24 -8.72
C HIS A 47 -3.73 1.71 -8.55
N ILE A 48 -4.03 1.23 -7.34
CA ILE A 48 -4.14 -0.20 -7.06
C ILE A 48 -5.26 -0.83 -7.89
N LYS A 49 -6.46 -0.22 -7.94
CA LYS A 49 -7.61 -0.72 -8.72
C LYS A 49 -7.32 -0.85 -10.21
N ARG A 50 -6.48 0.03 -10.76
CA ARG A 50 -6.07 -0.01 -12.18
C ARG A 50 -4.96 -1.03 -12.45
N SER A 51 -4.28 -1.53 -11.42
CA SER A 51 -3.21 -2.52 -11.56
C SER A 51 -3.76 -3.91 -11.93
N SER A 52 -2.92 -4.73 -12.56
CA SER A 52 -3.23 -6.14 -12.82
C SER A 52 -3.40 -6.95 -11.53
N LEU A 53 -2.82 -6.48 -10.42
CA LEU A 53 -2.81 -7.17 -9.13
C LEU A 53 -4.20 -7.21 -8.48
N PHE A 54 -5.01 -6.17 -8.69
CA PHE A 54 -6.35 -6.03 -8.10
C PHE A 54 -7.29 -7.19 -8.41
N LYS A 55 -7.16 -7.82 -9.59
CA LYS A 55 -8.04 -8.93 -10.02
C LYS A 55 -8.06 -10.12 -9.06
N GLU A 56 -6.96 -10.37 -8.37
CA GLU A 56 -6.83 -11.46 -7.39
C GLU A 56 -6.77 -10.96 -5.95
N LEU A 57 -7.00 -9.66 -5.73
CA LEU A 57 -7.16 -9.11 -4.39
C LEU A 57 -8.45 -9.66 -3.79
N ARG A 58 -8.35 -10.23 -2.59
CA ARG A 58 -9.48 -10.83 -1.87
C ARG A 58 -9.76 -10.18 -0.53
N ALA A 59 -8.75 -9.57 0.07
CA ALA A 59 -8.91 -8.86 1.31
C ALA A 59 -7.96 -7.67 1.42
N ALA A 60 -8.33 -6.71 2.27
CA ALA A 60 -7.49 -5.57 2.58
C ALA A 60 -7.62 -5.13 4.05
N TRP A 61 -6.66 -4.33 4.47
CA TRP A 61 -6.65 -3.60 5.73
C TRP A 61 -6.08 -2.20 5.51
N PRO A 62 -6.62 -1.14 6.16
CA PRO A 62 -7.72 -1.13 7.15
C PRO A 62 -9.12 -1.32 6.52
N SER A 63 -10.14 -1.49 7.36
CA SER A 63 -11.54 -1.74 6.94
C SER A 63 -12.05 -0.73 5.91
N LYS A 64 -11.74 0.57 6.10
CA LYS A 64 -12.10 1.63 5.16
C LYS A 64 -11.56 1.39 3.74
N VAL A 65 -10.33 0.87 3.63
CA VAL A 65 -9.74 0.53 2.33
C VAL A 65 -10.42 -0.70 1.73
N ALA A 66 -10.69 -1.71 2.55
CA ALA A 66 -11.38 -2.92 2.10
C ALA A 66 -12.79 -2.61 1.55
N GLU A 67 -13.54 -1.74 2.24
CA GLU A 67 -14.84 -1.23 1.80
C GLU A 67 -14.72 -0.49 0.47
N GLU A 68 -13.78 0.45 0.36
CA GLU A 68 -13.57 1.21 -0.87
C GLU A 68 -13.15 0.30 -2.05
N MET A 69 -12.44 -0.78 -1.76
CA MET A 69 -12.00 -1.77 -2.74
C MET A 69 -13.02 -2.88 -3.00
N TYR A 70 -14.13 -2.93 -2.28
CA TYR A 70 -15.13 -4.01 -2.34
C TYR A 70 -14.52 -5.41 -2.15
N VAL A 71 -13.61 -5.55 -1.18
CA VAL A 71 -12.95 -6.82 -0.81
C VAL A 71 -13.19 -7.17 0.66
N GLY A 72 -12.82 -8.37 1.09
CA GLY A 72 -12.95 -8.78 2.49
C GLY A 72 -12.08 -7.94 3.43
N VAL A 73 -12.50 -7.79 4.68
CA VAL A 73 -11.67 -7.22 5.74
C VAL A 73 -10.93 -8.35 6.44
N ILE A 74 -9.60 -8.27 6.51
CA ILE A 74 -8.76 -9.20 7.29
C ILE A 74 -7.66 -8.40 7.96
N SER A 75 -7.34 -8.70 9.22
CA SER A 75 -6.24 -8.02 9.91
C SER A 75 -4.88 -8.51 9.38
N PRO A 76 -3.82 -7.68 9.44
CA PRO A 76 -2.48 -8.13 9.07
C PRO A 76 -2.01 -9.30 9.94
N GLU A 77 -2.35 -9.31 11.23
CA GLU A 77 -2.03 -10.40 12.17
C GLU A 77 -2.64 -11.75 11.73
N GLU A 78 -3.88 -11.72 11.22
CA GLU A 78 -4.57 -12.92 10.73
C GLU A 78 -4.00 -13.42 9.40
N TYR A 79 -3.57 -12.52 8.51
CA TYR A 79 -3.09 -12.90 7.17
C TYR A 79 -1.58 -13.20 7.11
N LEU A 80 -0.74 -12.37 7.74
CA LEU A 80 0.73 -12.44 7.65
C LEU A 80 1.34 -13.39 8.68
N SER A 81 0.57 -13.83 9.68
CA SER A 81 1.00 -14.76 10.74
C SER A 81 2.32 -14.32 11.37
N ASP A 82 3.35 -15.17 11.29
CA ASP A 82 4.62 -15.01 12.01
C ASP A 82 5.50 -13.88 11.43
N CYS A 83 5.22 -13.42 10.21
CA CYS A 83 5.97 -12.34 9.57
C CYS A 83 5.39 -10.95 9.83
N THR A 84 4.30 -10.83 10.59
CA THR A 84 3.59 -9.55 10.79
C THR A 84 4.52 -8.45 11.32
N SER A 85 5.36 -8.75 12.31
CA SER A 85 6.31 -7.77 12.86
C SER A 85 7.35 -7.33 11.84
N CYS A 86 7.87 -8.24 11.02
CA CYS A 86 8.84 -7.92 9.97
C CYS A 86 8.24 -6.99 8.92
N ILE A 87 6.98 -7.24 8.54
CA ILE A 87 6.27 -6.41 7.55
C ILE A 87 5.95 -5.02 8.12
N TYR A 88 5.54 -4.92 9.39
CA TYR A 88 5.37 -3.64 10.05
C TYR A 88 6.67 -2.84 10.06
N SER A 89 7.77 -3.45 10.51
CA SER A 89 9.08 -2.78 10.49
C SER A 89 9.51 -2.37 9.09
N LEU A 90 9.24 -3.17 8.06
CA LEU A 90 9.57 -2.78 6.68
C LEU A 90 8.78 -1.54 6.23
N LEU A 91 7.45 -1.53 6.42
CA LEU A 91 6.60 -0.43 5.98
C LEU A 91 6.85 0.85 6.79
N GLU A 92 7.12 0.70 8.09
CA GLU A 92 7.52 1.81 8.96
C GLU A 92 8.87 2.39 8.53
N ASN A 93 9.87 1.56 8.22
CA ASN A 93 11.15 2.05 7.73
C ASN A 93 11.03 2.73 6.36
N LEU A 94 10.16 2.22 5.48
CA LEU A 94 9.83 2.93 4.24
C LEU A 94 9.25 4.31 4.54
N CYS A 95 8.39 4.46 5.55
CA CYS A 95 7.89 5.78 5.95
C CYS A 95 8.96 6.75 6.45
N HIS A 96 10.04 6.24 7.06
CA HIS A 96 11.15 7.07 7.54
C HIS A 96 12.17 7.42 6.45
N GLU A 97 12.42 6.50 5.52
CA GLU A 97 13.44 6.68 4.47
C GLU A 97 12.87 7.25 3.15
N ILE A 98 11.54 7.20 2.95
CA ILE A 98 10.84 7.95 1.90
C ILE A 98 10.71 9.41 2.36
N VAL A 99 11.85 10.04 2.66
CA VAL A 99 12.10 11.41 2.25
C VAL A 99 12.45 11.31 0.76
N LEU A 100 11.46 10.99 -0.07
CA LEU A 100 11.59 11.16 -1.51
C LEU A 100 11.88 12.65 -1.70
N HIS A 101 13.15 12.98 -1.96
CA HIS A 101 13.59 14.34 -2.25
C HIS A 101 12.54 15.03 -3.10
N GLU A 102 11.85 16.02 -2.52
CA GLU A 102 10.95 16.88 -3.25
C GLU A 102 11.78 17.58 -4.34
N ARG A 103 11.69 17.08 -5.58
CA ARG A 103 12.00 17.85 -6.79
C ARG A 103 10.69 18.18 -7.48
N PHE A 104 9.97 19.11 -6.89
CA PHE A 104 8.86 19.88 -7.42
C PHE A 104 8.98 21.21 -6.65
N GLU A 105 9.32 22.37 -7.21
CA GLU A 105 9.02 23.01 -8.50
C GLU A 105 10.01 24.17 -8.80
N ASP A 106 9.88 24.72 -10.03
CA ASP A 106 10.24 26.07 -10.50
C ASP A 106 11.66 26.41 -11.00
N ASN A 107 11.80 26.37 -12.34
CA ASN A 107 12.37 27.50 -13.09
C ASN A 107 11.75 27.54 -14.50
N ASP A 108 10.48 27.95 -14.55
CA ASP A 108 10.01 28.77 -15.67
C ASP A 108 10.75 30.12 -15.58
N ASN A 109 11.73 30.33 -16.47
CA ASN A 109 12.12 31.62 -17.07
C ASN A 109 13.47 31.46 -17.78
N ILE A 110 13.44 31.06 -19.04
CA ILE A 110 14.52 31.41 -19.97
C ILE A 110 13.95 32.53 -20.85
N GLU A 111 14.12 33.77 -20.39
CA GLU A 111 14.11 34.92 -21.28
C GLU A 111 15.35 34.82 -22.17
N TYR A 112 15.14 34.72 -23.49
CA TYR A 112 16.20 34.89 -24.46
C TYR A 112 16.28 36.39 -24.80
N GLU A 113 17.32 37.06 -24.33
CA GLU A 113 17.82 38.31 -24.95
C GLU A 113 18.54 38.00 -26.27
#